data_AF-A0A327SZQ8-F1
#
_entry.id   AF-A0A327SZQ8-F1
#
_cell.length_a   1.000
_cell.length_b   1.000
_cell.length_c   1.000
_cell.angle_alpha   90.00
_cell.angle_beta   90.00
_cell.angle_gamma   90.00
#
_symmetry.space_group_name_H-M   'P 1'
#
loop_
_entity.id
_entity.type
_entity.pdbx_description
1 polymer ?
#
loop_
_entity_poly.entity_id
_entity_poly.type
_entity_poly.pdbx_seq_one_letter_code
_entity_poly.pdbx_strand_id
1 'polypeptide(L)'
;MNKHLLYILTFLLFCCTKAVVAQDTLSLENAISTALKNNYDIRLVNNEIQIAKNNLNAGNAGMLPGLAGTFSNGGSRQNTVQTPATGPERKSSGVRSTNLSYGAALDWTIFDGFQMFANYNKLKELQKQGEVNGKLTILNTVSDVVSAYYALVRQQQLVLATDSALKISRLRVMIADNKLKIGRGSKLDVLSAKVDYNTDTTLYLQQKNILNTSRITLNQLMARDLNIVFAVNERLNIENDLKLADLELSMERLNPTLQNALINKKIAALSLKQIKGQRYPTVAVNSGYEFSRSTSPTGFNQKFRANGLTYGLTANINIFNGFLQRQNERNAKVQLNSTELSLDKTKQDVSALLNATYQNYATNLDLLEVETGNVDLAKQNLDITFEKYRLGSISPLELREAQRNSINAIIRFLDAQYQAKLTEINLKEISGTLNVQ
;
A
#
# COMPACT_ATOMS: atom_id res chain seq x y z
N MET A 1 53.00 -18.42 45.52
CA MET A 1 51.87 -19.24 46.01
C MET A 1 50.83 -18.33 46.64
N ASN A 2 49.57 -18.21 46.24
CA ASN A 2 48.84 -18.55 45.00
C ASN A 2 47.35 -18.33 45.31
N LYS A 3 46.92 -17.12 45.70
CA LYS A 3 45.47 -16.83 45.77
C LYS A 3 45.10 -15.46 45.20
N HIS A 4 45.77 -14.38 45.59
CA HIS A 4 45.39 -13.04 45.11
C HIS A 4 45.73 -12.74 43.63
N LEU A 5 46.84 -13.28 43.11
CA LEU A 5 47.18 -13.12 41.68
C LEU A 5 46.24 -13.94 40.77
N LEU A 6 45.69 -15.05 41.28
CA LEU A 6 44.75 -15.90 40.55
C LEU A 6 43.35 -15.26 40.46
N TYR A 7 42.92 -14.52 41.50
CA TYR A 7 41.64 -13.79 41.49
C TYR A 7 41.65 -12.55 40.59
N ILE A 8 42.79 -11.85 40.49
CA ILE A 8 42.91 -10.70 39.58
C ILE A 8 42.96 -11.17 38.11
N LEU A 9 43.61 -12.31 37.82
CA LEU A 9 43.64 -12.87 36.47
C LEU A 9 42.28 -13.47 36.04
N THR A 10 41.48 -13.98 36.98
CA THR A 10 40.11 -14.48 36.69
C THR A 10 39.07 -13.37 36.60
N PHE A 11 39.24 -12.24 37.30
CA PHE A 11 38.36 -11.07 37.16
C PHE A 11 38.65 -10.27 35.87
N LEU A 12 39.88 -10.27 35.37
CA LEU A 12 40.21 -9.66 34.08
C LEU A 12 39.75 -10.50 32.86
N LEU A 13 39.58 -11.82 33.03
CA LEU A 13 39.07 -12.70 31.96
C LEU A 13 37.55 -12.62 31.79
N PHE A 14 36.81 -12.10 32.77
CA PHE A 14 35.34 -12.00 32.72
C PHE A 14 34.84 -10.64 32.18
N CYS A 15 35.73 -9.67 31.98
CA CYS A 15 35.36 -8.32 31.54
C CYS A 15 35.64 -8.05 30.05
N CYS A 16 35.99 -9.09 29.28
CA CYS A 16 36.25 -8.98 27.84
C CYS A 16 35.39 -9.95 27.01
N THR A 17 34.12 -10.12 27.38
CA THR A 17 33.11 -10.50 26.38
C THR A 17 32.80 -9.25 25.58
N LYS A 18 33.63 -8.97 24.56
CA LYS A 18 33.17 -8.13 23.46
C LYS A 18 31.85 -8.75 23.00
N ALA A 19 30.77 -7.99 23.09
CA ALA A 19 29.58 -8.28 22.32
C ALA A 19 30.06 -8.39 20.87
N VAL A 20 30.23 -9.62 20.42
CA VAL A 20 30.25 -9.92 19.00
C VAL A 20 28.87 -9.45 18.57
N VAL A 21 28.82 -8.25 17.99
CA VAL A 21 27.71 -7.88 17.13
C VAL A 21 27.81 -8.90 16.00
N ALA A 22 27.12 -10.04 16.19
CA ALA A 22 26.81 -10.92 15.11
C ALA A 22 26.20 -9.99 14.07
N GLN A 23 26.82 -9.90 12.89
CA GLN A 23 26.21 -9.17 11.78
C GLN A 23 24.92 -9.91 11.50
N ASP A 24 23.80 -9.40 12.01
CA ASP A 24 22.48 -9.99 11.82
C ASP A 24 22.22 -10.01 10.32
N THR A 25 22.34 -11.20 9.72
CA THR A 25 21.97 -11.41 8.33
C THR A 25 20.47 -11.45 8.25
N LEU A 26 19.88 -10.45 7.61
CA LEU A 26 18.43 -10.41 7.38
C LEU A 26 18.08 -11.43 6.29
N SER A 27 17.24 -12.42 6.61
CA SER A 27 16.64 -13.30 5.60
C SER A 27 15.44 -12.62 4.94
N LEU A 28 15.11 -13.05 3.72
CA LEU A 28 13.92 -12.56 3.00
C LEU A 28 12.64 -12.81 3.80
N GLU A 29 12.48 -14.01 4.37
CA GLU A 29 11.33 -14.39 5.19
C GLU A 29 11.17 -13.47 6.41
N ASN A 30 12.27 -13.17 7.11
CA ASN A 30 12.25 -12.23 8.24
C ASN A 30 11.91 -10.81 7.80
N ALA A 31 12.38 -10.37 6.62
CA ALA A 31 12.04 -9.06 6.08
C ALA A 31 10.53 -8.96 5.77
N ILE A 32 9.97 -9.98 5.10
CA ILE A 32 8.55 -10.08 4.79
C ILE A 32 7.73 -10.13 6.08
N SER A 33 8.04 -11.03 7.02
CA SER A 33 7.33 -11.16 8.29
C SER A 33 7.34 -9.86 9.10
N THR A 34 8.47 -9.16 9.14
CA THR A 34 8.58 -7.85 9.80
C THR A 34 7.71 -6.80 9.11
N ALA A 35 7.74 -6.74 7.78
CA ALA A 35 6.90 -5.82 7.01
C ALA A 35 5.41 -6.10 7.21
N LEU A 36 4.96 -7.35 7.12
CA LEU A 36 3.55 -7.72 7.33
C LEU A 36 3.02 -7.31 8.70
N LYS A 37 3.87 -7.36 9.73
CA LYS A 37 3.50 -6.99 11.09
C LYS A 37 3.48 -5.47 11.33
N ASN A 38 4.40 -4.75 10.72
CA ASN A 38 4.70 -3.36 11.10
C ASN A 38 4.35 -2.33 10.05
N ASN A 39 4.29 -2.70 8.77
CA ASN A 39 4.07 -1.78 7.67
C ASN A 39 2.78 -0.98 7.86
N TYR A 40 2.88 0.34 7.63
CA TYR A 40 1.78 1.27 7.89
C TYR A 40 0.62 1.10 6.91
N ASP A 41 0.87 0.79 5.65
CA ASP A 41 -0.19 0.61 4.65
C ASP A 41 -1.06 -0.60 4.99
N ILE A 42 -0.45 -1.69 5.48
CA ILE A 42 -1.18 -2.87 5.98
C ILE A 42 -2.02 -2.51 7.22
N ARG A 43 -1.51 -1.69 8.13
CA ARG A 43 -2.28 -1.24 9.31
C ARG A 43 -3.43 -0.33 8.92
N LEU A 44 -3.21 0.58 7.98
CA LEU A 44 -4.24 1.48 7.45
C LEU A 44 -5.35 0.70 6.76
N VAL A 45 -5.03 -0.23 5.87
CA VAL A 45 -6.06 -1.04 5.19
C VAL A 45 -6.79 -1.97 6.16
N ASN A 46 -6.13 -2.46 7.22
CA ASN A 46 -6.80 -3.19 8.28
C ASN A 46 -7.81 -2.32 9.03
N ASN A 47 -7.50 -1.06 9.30
CA ASN A 47 -8.46 -0.12 9.90
C ASN A 47 -9.65 0.13 8.96
N GLU A 48 -9.41 0.27 7.65
CA GLU A 48 -10.48 0.41 6.66
C GLU A 48 -11.38 -0.83 6.60
N ILE A 49 -10.80 -2.03 6.69
CA ILE A 49 -11.57 -3.29 6.80
C ILE A 49 -12.44 -3.29 8.06
N GLN A 50 -11.91 -2.83 9.21
CA GLN A 50 -12.70 -2.73 10.44
C GLN A 50 -13.82 -1.70 10.33
N ILE A 51 -13.56 -0.56 9.68
CA ILE A 51 -14.60 0.44 9.38
C ILE A 51 -15.69 -0.19 8.49
N ALA A 52 -15.31 -0.94 7.45
CA ALA A 52 -16.26 -1.61 6.57
C ALA A 52 -17.08 -2.69 7.31
N LYS A 53 -16.46 -3.43 8.24
CA LYS A 53 -17.14 -4.39 9.13
C LYS A 53 -18.13 -3.70 10.07
N ASN A 54 -17.72 -2.60 10.70
CA ASN A 54 -18.60 -1.79 11.55
C ASN A 54 -19.76 -1.20 10.74
N ASN A 55 -19.50 -0.82 9.48
CA ASN A 55 -20.51 -0.29 8.59
C ASN A 55 -21.53 -1.34 8.16
N LEU A 56 -21.15 -2.63 8.10
CA LEU A 56 -22.07 -3.75 7.89
C LEU A 56 -22.89 -4.01 9.16
N ASN A 57 -23.88 -3.16 9.40
CA ASN A 57 -24.85 -3.37 10.45
C ASN A 57 -26.27 -3.03 9.96
N ALA A 58 -27.27 -3.61 10.63
CA ALA A 58 -28.67 -3.43 10.25
C ALA A 58 -29.16 -1.97 10.42
N GLY A 59 -28.57 -1.21 11.34
CA GLY A 59 -28.88 0.21 11.55
C GLY A 59 -28.49 1.07 10.34
N ASN A 60 -27.26 0.93 9.85
CA ASN A 60 -26.74 1.57 8.65
C ASN A 60 -27.48 1.11 7.38
N ALA A 61 -28.04 -0.10 7.39
CA ALA A 61 -28.93 -0.58 6.34
C ALA A 61 -30.32 0.08 6.38
N GLY A 62 -30.67 0.81 7.46
CA GLY A 62 -31.97 1.44 7.66
C GLY A 62 -33.05 0.51 8.20
N MET A 63 -32.67 -0.65 8.77
CA MET A 63 -33.60 -1.68 9.23
C MET A 63 -34.04 -1.53 10.68
N LEU A 64 -33.31 -0.74 11.49
CA LEU A 64 -33.55 -0.59 12.92
C LEU A 64 -34.29 0.72 13.23
N PRO A 65 -35.10 0.75 14.32
CA PRO A 65 -35.73 1.98 14.78
C PRO A 65 -34.69 2.99 15.30
N GLY A 66 -34.96 4.28 15.09
CA GLY A 66 -34.24 5.37 15.74
C GLY A 66 -35.04 5.93 16.91
N LEU A 67 -34.43 6.12 18.07
CA LEU A 67 -35.02 6.80 19.22
C LEU A 67 -34.26 8.11 19.46
N ALA A 68 -34.94 9.25 19.31
CA ALA A 68 -34.36 10.57 19.51
C ALA A 68 -35.06 11.29 20.66
N GLY A 69 -34.27 11.84 21.58
CA GLY A 69 -34.75 12.79 22.58
C GLY A 69 -34.70 14.21 22.02
N THR A 70 -35.80 14.94 22.10
CA THR A 70 -35.86 16.35 21.69
C THR A 70 -36.08 17.24 22.90
N PHE A 71 -35.41 18.39 22.92
CA PHE A 71 -35.65 19.48 23.86
C PHE A 71 -35.62 20.79 23.07
N SER A 72 -36.72 21.52 23.10
CA SER A 72 -36.85 22.84 22.51
C SER A 72 -37.31 23.82 23.58
N ASN A 73 -36.59 24.92 23.74
CA ASN A 73 -37.02 26.04 24.57
C ASN A 73 -36.76 27.32 23.78
N GLY A 74 -37.83 28.04 23.51
CA GLY A 74 -37.78 29.25 22.74
C GLY A 74 -38.90 30.19 23.14
N GLY A 75 -38.93 31.33 22.49
CA GLY A 75 -39.97 32.32 22.67
C GLY A 75 -39.80 33.40 21.63
N SER A 76 -40.88 34.09 21.30
CA SER A 76 -40.83 35.22 20.38
C SER A 76 -41.33 36.47 21.08
N ARG A 77 -40.80 37.62 20.69
CA ARG A 77 -41.37 38.92 21.06
C ARG A 77 -41.98 39.53 19.83
N GLN A 78 -43.30 39.70 19.83
CA GLN A 78 -44.05 40.12 18.65
C GLN A 78 -45.04 41.22 19.01
N ASN A 79 -45.32 42.07 18.02
CA ASN A 79 -46.43 43.00 18.08
C ASN A 79 -47.59 42.32 17.35
N THR A 80 -48.70 42.12 18.04
CA THR A 80 -49.86 41.40 17.49
C THR A 80 -51.06 42.33 17.41
N VAL A 81 -51.77 42.29 16.28
CA VAL A 81 -53.11 42.85 16.13
C VAL A 81 -54.05 41.67 15.89
N GLN A 82 -55.08 41.52 16.72
CA GLN A 82 -56.03 40.42 16.65
C GLN A 82 -57.44 40.96 16.55
N THR A 83 -58.24 40.38 15.66
CA THR A 83 -59.65 40.73 15.50
C THR A 83 -60.49 39.51 15.86
N PRO A 84 -61.02 39.41 17.09
CA PRO A 84 -61.85 38.28 17.51
C PRO A 84 -63.15 38.21 16.70
N ALA A 85 -63.73 37.01 16.54
CA ALA A 85 -64.95 36.78 15.76
C ALA A 85 -66.18 37.59 16.24
N THR A 86 -66.19 38.06 17.48
CA THR A 86 -67.30 38.83 18.08
C THR A 86 -66.85 40.08 18.82
N GLY A 87 -65.77 40.77 18.39
CA GLY A 87 -65.31 41.97 19.10
C GLY A 87 -64.36 42.90 18.33
N PRO A 88 -64.07 44.09 18.90
CA PRO A 88 -63.17 45.06 18.28
C PRO A 88 -61.71 44.57 18.24
N GLU A 89 -60.90 45.16 17.34
CA GLU A 89 -59.48 44.86 17.23
C GLU A 89 -58.74 45.04 18.57
N ARG A 90 -57.87 44.08 18.89
CA ARG A 90 -56.96 44.11 20.04
C ARG A 90 -55.53 44.25 19.54
N LYS A 91 -54.91 45.38 19.85
CA LYS A 91 -53.51 45.65 19.54
C LYS A 91 -52.67 45.39 20.80
N SER A 92 -51.60 44.61 20.68
CA SER A 92 -50.69 44.30 21.77
C SER A 92 -49.25 44.38 21.28
N SER A 93 -48.45 45.23 21.92
CA SER A 93 -47.06 45.52 21.54
C SER A 93 -46.08 44.85 22.51
N GLY A 94 -44.96 44.36 21.99
CA GLY A 94 -43.87 43.78 22.78
C GLY A 94 -44.23 42.47 23.49
N VAL A 95 -45.24 41.75 23.00
CA VAL A 95 -45.80 40.53 23.62
C VAL A 95 -44.77 39.42 23.56
N ARG A 96 -44.46 38.84 24.71
CA ARG A 96 -43.52 37.72 24.84
C ARG A 96 -44.27 36.41 24.87
N SER A 97 -44.09 35.59 23.84
CA SER A 97 -44.47 34.19 23.86
C SER A 97 -43.31 33.32 24.37
N THR A 98 -43.62 32.19 24.97
CA THR A 98 -42.64 31.14 25.24
C THR A 98 -43.19 29.80 24.78
N ASN A 99 -42.29 28.92 24.35
CA ASN A 99 -42.58 27.54 24.00
C ASN A 99 -41.46 26.66 24.56
N LEU A 100 -41.82 25.73 25.42
CA LEU A 100 -40.96 24.69 25.94
C LEU A 100 -41.57 23.36 25.50
N SER A 101 -40.85 22.58 24.70
CA SER A 101 -41.22 21.19 24.46
C SER A 101 -40.06 20.24 24.70
N TYR A 102 -40.34 19.07 25.25
CA TYR A 102 -39.35 18.01 25.39
C TYR A 102 -40.03 16.66 25.31
N GLY A 103 -39.32 15.67 24.79
CA GLY A 103 -39.90 14.35 24.59
C GLY A 103 -38.92 13.36 23.99
N ALA A 104 -39.41 12.15 23.78
CA ALA A 104 -38.71 11.13 23.02
C ALA A 104 -39.58 10.69 21.85
N ALA A 105 -39.00 10.54 20.66
CA ALA A 105 -39.66 10.08 19.46
C ALA A 105 -38.92 8.86 18.89
N LEU A 106 -39.67 7.81 18.62
CA LEU A 106 -39.28 6.60 17.90
C LEU A 106 -39.77 6.71 16.46
N ASP A 107 -38.84 6.59 15.53
CA ASP A 107 -39.10 6.55 14.09
C ASP A 107 -38.54 5.23 13.54
N TRP A 108 -39.40 4.41 12.94
CA TRP A 108 -39.01 3.13 12.39
C TRP A 108 -39.60 2.87 11.01
N THR A 109 -38.75 2.83 9.99
CA THR A 109 -39.15 2.37 8.65
C THR A 109 -39.22 0.85 8.64
N ILE A 110 -40.43 0.30 8.67
CA ILE A 110 -40.65 -1.15 8.66
C ILE A 110 -40.60 -1.74 7.25
N PHE A 111 -40.87 -0.92 6.23
CA PHE A 111 -40.78 -1.31 4.82
C PHE A 111 -40.40 -0.11 3.97
N ASP A 112 -39.45 -0.26 3.06
CA ASP A 112 -38.95 0.82 2.20
C ASP A 112 -38.86 0.42 0.73
N GLY A 113 -39.67 -0.56 0.30
CA GLY A 113 -39.58 -1.09 -1.06
C GLY A 113 -38.39 -2.01 -1.28
N PHE A 114 -37.97 -2.73 -0.24
CA PHE A 114 -36.80 -3.62 -0.22
C PHE A 114 -35.44 -2.91 -0.38
N GLN A 115 -35.40 -1.57 -0.25
CA GLN A 115 -34.16 -0.80 -0.33
C GLN A 115 -33.21 -1.16 0.81
N MET A 116 -33.71 -1.39 2.03
CA MET A 116 -32.93 -1.78 3.20
C MET A 116 -32.19 -3.09 2.98
N PHE A 117 -32.83 -4.08 2.35
CA PHE A 117 -32.19 -5.38 2.03
C PHE A 117 -31.15 -5.22 0.92
N ALA A 118 -31.43 -4.40 -0.10
CA ALA A 118 -30.45 -4.11 -1.13
C ALA A 118 -29.24 -3.33 -0.55
N ASN A 119 -29.48 -2.42 0.40
CA ASN A 119 -28.45 -1.67 1.10
C ASN A 119 -27.59 -2.57 1.99
N TYR A 120 -28.21 -3.45 2.78
CA TYR A 120 -27.49 -4.43 3.60
C TYR A 120 -26.57 -5.32 2.75
N ASN A 121 -27.08 -5.85 1.63
CA ASN A 121 -26.27 -6.63 0.70
C ASN A 121 -25.15 -5.80 0.06
N LYS A 122 -25.39 -4.51 -0.21
CA LYS A 122 -24.37 -3.60 -0.75
C LYS A 122 -23.27 -3.36 0.27
N LEU A 123 -23.61 -3.13 1.54
CA LEU A 123 -22.65 -3.02 2.64
C LEU A 123 -21.82 -4.30 2.79
N LYS A 124 -22.43 -5.47 2.57
CA LYS A 124 -21.73 -6.76 2.59
C LYS A 124 -20.72 -6.89 1.45
N GLU A 125 -21.08 -6.49 0.23
CA GLU A 125 -20.14 -6.47 -0.89
C GLU A 125 -19.05 -5.40 -0.71
N LEU A 126 -19.35 -4.25 -0.08
CA LEU A 126 -18.35 -3.24 0.29
C LEU A 126 -17.37 -3.75 1.36
N GLN A 127 -17.82 -4.51 2.35
CA GLN A 127 -16.92 -5.19 3.29
C GLN A 127 -15.99 -6.16 2.55
N LYS A 128 -16.56 -6.98 1.66
CA LYS A 128 -15.78 -7.91 0.84
C LYS A 128 -14.77 -7.18 -0.04
N GLN A 129 -15.13 -6.03 -0.60
CA GLN A 129 -14.21 -5.17 -1.34
C GLN A 129 -13.06 -4.68 -0.46
N GLY A 130 -13.33 -4.25 0.77
CA GLY A 130 -12.31 -3.89 1.74
C GLY A 130 -11.33 -5.04 2.01
N GLU A 131 -11.81 -6.28 2.14
CA GLU A 131 -10.97 -7.47 2.33
C GLU A 131 -10.09 -7.77 1.11
N VAL A 132 -10.64 -7.63 -0.12
CA VAL A 132 -9.89 -7.81 -1.36
C VAL A 132 -8.84 -6.70 -1.55
N ASN A 133 -9.18 -5.44 -1.23
CA ASN A 133 -8.22 -4.34 -1.20
C ASN A 133 -7.10 -4.60 -0.19
N GLY A 134 -7.42 -5.12 1.00
CA GLY A 134 -6.41 -5.53 1.97
C GLY A 134 -5.44 -6.57 1.43
N LYS A 135 -5.97 -7.58 0.71
CA LYS A 135 -5.12 -8.57 0.02
C LYS A 135 -4.22 -7.94 -1.04
N LEU A 136 -4.74 -6.98 -1.82
CA LEU A 136 -3.95 -6.24 -2.81
C LEU A 136 -2.83 -5.43 -2.15
N THR A 137 -3.12 -4.72 -1.06
CA THR A 137 -2.10 -3.98 -0.29
C THR A 137 -1.04 -4.92 0.28
N ILE A 138 -1.44 -6.08 0.82
CA ILE A 138 -0.49 -7.10 1.31
C ILE A 138 0.39 -7.60 0.16
N LEU A 139 -0.19 -7.89 -1.00
CA LEU A 139 0.53 -8.38 -2.17
C LEU A 139 1.57 -7.37 -2.66
N ASN A 140 1.16 -6.10 -2.83
CA ASN A 140 2.06 -5.03 -3.27
C ASN A 140 3.19 -4.79 -2.26
N THR A 141 2.87 -4.75 -0.96
CA THR A 141 3.89 -4.56 0.09
C THR A 141 4.89 -5.72 0.15
N VAL A 142 4.44 -6.96 -0.05
CA VAL A 142 5.35 -8.11 -0.17
C VAL A 142 6.23 -7.97 -1.41
N SER A 143 5.65 -7.63 -2.56
CA SER A 143 6.38 -7.40 -3.82
C SER A 143 7.44 -6.30 -3.68
N ASP A 144 7.10 -5.18 -3.04
CA ASP A 144 7.99 -4.06 -2.76
C ASP A 144 9.15 -4.48 -1.84
N VAL A 145 8.85 -5.23 -0.77
CA VAL A 145 9.87 -5.72 0.18
C VAL A 145 10.82 -6.69 -0.51
N VAL A 146 10.29 -7.63 -1.30
CA VAL A 146 11.11 -8.62 -2.02
C VAL A 146 11.98 -7.92 -3.07
N SER A 147 11.41 -6.98 -3.83
CA SER A 147 12.15 -6.17 -4.82
C SER A 147 13.24 -5.34 -4.17
N ALA A 148 12.95 -4.65 -3.07
CA ALA A 148 13.93 -3.87 -2.32
C ALA A 148 15.01 -4.76 -1.67
N TYR A 149 14.65 -5.96 -1.20
CA TYR A 149 15.59 -6.95 -0.67
C TYR A 149 16.59 -7.38 -1.75
N TYR A 150 16.12 -7.78 -2.93
CA TYR A 150 17.03 -8.20 -4.00
C TYR A 150 17.78 -7.04 -4.64
N ALA A 151 17.21 -5.83 -4.65
CA ALA A 151 17.95 -4.63 -5.01
C ALA A 151 19.13 -4.41 -4.05
N LEU A 152 18.92 -4.60 -2.74
CA LEU A 152 19.98 -4.51 -1.75
C LEU A 152 21.06 -5.58 -1.93
N VAL A 153 20.67 -6.84 -2.22
CA VAL A 153 21.62 -7.92 -2.55
C VAL A 153 22.49 -7.52 -3.74
N ARG A 154 21.89 -7.01 -4.83
CA ARG A 154 22.62 -6.51 -5.99
C ARG A 154 23.60 -5.38 -5.61
N GLN A 155 23.15 -4.40 -4.82
CA GLN A 155 24.04 -3.31 -4.41
C GLN A 155 25.22 -3.80 -3.56
N GLN A 156 25.01 -4.81 -2.71
CA GLN A 156 26.07 -5.42 -1.90
C GLN A 156 27.12 -6.08 -2.81
N GLN A 157 26.70 -6.83 -3.82
CA GLN A 157 27.60 -7.46 -4.79
C GLN A 157 28.35 -6.43 -5.65
N LEU A 158 27.70 -5.32 -6.04
CA LEU A 158 28.35 -4.21 -6.74
C LEU A 158 29.40 -3.50 -5.89
N VAL A 159 29.16 -3.34 -4.57
CA VAL A 159 30.20 -2.84 -3.65
C VAL A 159 31.40 -3.78 -3.61
N LEU A 160 31.19 -5.10 -3.58
CA LEU A 160 32.28 -6.09 -3.61
C LEU A 160 33.07 -6.04 -4.93
N ALA A 161 32.39 -5.88 -6.06
CA ALA A 161 33.03 -5.75 -7.37
C ALA A 161 33.87 -4.46 -7.49
N THR A 162 33.32 -3.33 -7.03
CA THR A 162 34.03 -2.03 -7.04
C THR A 162 35.19 -1.98 -6.03
N ASP A 163 35.06 -2.63 -4.87
CA ASP A 163 36.17 -2.79 -3.92
C ASP A 163 37.31 -3.64 -4.51
N SER A 164 36.98 -4.72 -5.23
CA SER A 164 37.96 -5.56 -5.92
C SER A 164 38.69 -4.78 -7.02
N ALA A 165 37.96 -3.98 -7.81
CA ALA A 165 38.54 -3.09 -8.80
C ALA A 165 39.48 -2.04 -8.18
N LEU A 166 39.08 -1.44 -7.05
CA LEU A 166 39.88 -0.47 -6.32
C LEU A 166 41.20 -1.08 -5.81
N LYS A 167 41.17 -2.33 -5.33
CA LYS A 167 42.37 -3.08 -4.92
C LYS A 167 43.33 -3.27 -6.10
N ILE A 168 42.82 -3.63 -7.29
CA ILE A 168 43.64 -3.76 -8.51
C ILE A 168 44.27 -2.41 -8.88
N SER A 169 43.51 -1.32 -8.84
CA SER A 169 44.03 0.02 -9.15
C SER A 169 45.10 0.49 -8.14
N ARG A 170 44.97 0.12 -6.86
CA ARG A 170 46.02 0.34 -5.86
C ARG A 170 47.31 -0.42 -6.20
N LEU A 171 47.20 -1.67 -6.64
CA LEU A 171 48.34 -2.47 -7.09
C LEU A 171 48.99 -1.86 -8.34
N ARG A 172 48.21 -1.35 -9.30
CA ARG A 172 48.73 -0.64 -10.49
C ARG A 172 49.57 0.58 -10.11
N VAL A 173 49.11 1.39 -9.16
CA VAL A 173 49.89 2.53 -8.64
C VAL A 173 51.21 2.06 -8.03
N MET A 174 51.19 0.99 -7.22
CA MET A 174 52.40 0.43 -6.60
C MET A 174 53.39 -0.08 -7.65
N ILE A 175 52.92 -0.80 -8.66
CA ILE A 175 53.76 -1.32 -9.76
C ILE A 175 54.37 -0.17 -10.56
N ALA A 176 53.57 0.85 -10.92
CA ALA A 176 54.06 2.01 -11.66
C ALA A 176 55.12 2.80 -10.87
N ASP A 177 54.90 3.01 -9.57
CA ASP A 177 55.86 3.72 -8.70
C ASP A 177 57.18 2.95 -8.56
N ASN A 178 57.11 1.63 -8.41
CA ASN A 178 58.29 0.77 -8.37
C ASN A 178 59.05 0.77 -9.71
N LYS A 179 58.35 0.69 -10.85
CA LYS A 179 58.96 0.77 -12.19
C LYS A 179 59.68 2.11 -12.41
N LEU A 180 59.10 3.22 -11.95
CA LEU A 180 59.73 4.55 -12.01
C LEU A 180 61.01 4.61 -11.16
N LYS A 181 60.98 4.09 -9.92
CA LYS A 181 62.15 4.08 -9.01
C LYS A 181 63.37 3.33 -9.57
N ILE A 182 63.13 2.26 -10.33
CA ILE A 182 64.19 1.49 -10.99
C ILE A 182 64.52 2.00 -12.40
N GLY A 183 63.99 3.16 -12.81
CA GLY A 183 64.25 3.78 -14.11
C GLY A 183 63.59 3.10 -15.31
N ARG A 184 62.65 2.17 -15.09
CA ARG A 184 61.97 1.38 -16.13
C ARG A 184 60.53 1.85 -16.42
N GLY A 185 60.09 2.95 -15.83
CA GLY A 185 58.73 3.48 -15.98
C GLY A 185 58.73 5.00 -16.09
N SER A 186 57.65 5.56 -16.62
CA SER A 186 57.51 7.01 -16.78
C SER A 186 56.71 7.64 -15.64
N LYS A 187 56.95 8.92 -15.35
CA LYS A 187 56.10 9.70 -14.43
C LYS A 187 54.65 9.78 -14.93
N LEU A 188 54.45 9.74 -16.25
CA LEU A 188 53.13 9.71 -16.88
C LEU A 188 52.34 8.46 -16.46
N ASP A 189 52.97 7.28 -16.43
CA ASP A 189 52.33 6.03 -16.02
C ASP A 189 51.87 6.07 -14.56
N VAL A 190 52.70 6.65 -13.68
CA VAL A 190 52.34 6.83 -12.26
C VAL A 190 51.17 7.79 -12.10
N LEU A 191 51.17 8.90 -12.82
CA LEU A 191 50.08 9.88 -12.78
C LEU A 191 48.78 9.28 -13.32
N SER A 192 48.83 8.57 -14.44
CA SER A 192 47.67 7.88 -15.02
C SER A 192 47.09 6.84 -14.06
N ALA A 193 47.94 6.01 -13.44
CA ALA A 193 47.50 5.02 -12.45
C ALA A 193 46.87 5.67 -11.21
N LYS A 194 47.39 6.82 -10.76
CA LYS A 194 46.81 7.58 -9.64
C LYS A 194 45.45 8.20 -9.99
N VAL A 195 45.29 8.70 -11.23
CA VAL A 195 43.99 9.17 -11.72
C VAL A 195 42.97 8.03 -11.72
N ASP A 196 43.33 6.87 -12.28
CA ASP A 196 42.48 5.67 -12.28
C ASP A 196 42.09 5.24 -10.85
N TYR A 197 43.04 5.23 -9.92
CA TYR A 197 42.77 4.92 -8.51
C TYR A 197 41.77 5.91 -7.88
N ASN A 198 41.90 7.20 -8.15
CA ASN A 198 40.97 8.21 -7.65
C ASN A 198 39.57 8.06 -8.27
N THR A 199 39.49 7.75 -9.56
CA THR A 199 38.22 7.45 -10.24
C THR A 199 37.55 6.23 -9.62
N ASP A 200 38.27 5.12 -9.44
CA ASP A 200 37.71 3.90 -8.84
C ASP A 200 37.35 4.10 -7.37
N THR A 201 38.10 4.92 -6.64
CA THR A 201 37.77 5.31 -5.25
C THR A 201 36.44 6.06 -5.21
N THR A 202 36.21 6.97 -6.16
CA THR A 202 34.96 7.73 -6.26
C THR A 202 33.78 6.80 -6.55
N LEU A 203 33.94 5.86 -7.51
CA LEU A 203 32.91 4.86 -7.84
C LEU A 203 32.57 3.98 -6.64
N TYR A 204 33.57 3.49 -5.89
CA TYR A 204 33.35 2.70 -4.69
C TYR A 204 32.59 3.49 -3.60
N LEU A 205 32.95 4.76 -3.36
CA LEU A 205 32.26 5.60 -2.38
C LEU A 205 30.80 5.88 -2.77
N GLN A 206 30.54 6.14 -4.06
CA GLN A 206 29.18 6.30 -4.58
C GLN A 206 28.37 5.01 -4.41
N GLN A 207 28.93 3.87 -4.78
CA GLN A 207 28.27 2.57 -4.68
C GLN A 207 27.97 2.20 -3.21
N LYS A 208 28.88 2.54 -2.28
CA LYS A 208 28.65 2.39 -0.84
C LYS A 208 27.52 3.28 -0.33
N ASN A 209 27.40 4.51 -0.85
CA ASN A 209 26.28 5.38 -0.53
C ASN A 209 24.94 4.79 -1.02
N ILE A 210 24.90 4.28 -2.27
CA ILE A 210 23.72 3.61 -2.83
C ILE A 210 23.31 2.42 -1.96
N LEU A 211 24.27 1.58 -1.54
CA LEU A 211 24.00 0.47 -0.62
C LEU A 211 23.34 0.96 0.69
N ASN A 212 23.85 2.04 1.29
CA ASN A 212 23.28 2.60 2.50
C ASN A 212 21.87 3.15 2.28
N THR A 213 21.62 3.85 1.17
CA THR A 213 20.27 4.31 0.81
C THR A 213 19.32 3.14 0.61
N SER A 214 19.74 2.06 -0.08
CA SER A 214 18.92 0.85 -0.23
C SER A 214 18.58 0.18 1.10
N ARG A 215 19.50 0.20 2.09
CA ARG A 215 19.20 -0.28 3.46
C ARG A 215 18.11 0.56 4.13
N ILE A 216 18.20 1.89 4.00
CA ILE A 216 17.20 2.82 4.54
C ILE A 216 15.83 2.55 3.90
N THR A 217 15.77 2.38 2.58
CA THR A 217 14.53 2.04 1.87
C THR A 217 13.92 0.74 2.38
N LEU A 218 14.73 -0.32 2.56
CA LEU A 218 14.23 -1.59 3.09
C LEU A 218 13.76 -1.44 4.56
N ASN A 219 14.50 -0.70 5.40
CA ASN A 219 14.08 -0.39 6.77
C ASN A 219 12.74 0.38 6.82
N GLN A 220 12.54 1.32 5.89
CA GLN A 220 11.31 2.09 5.74
C GLN A 220 10.12 1.17 5.37
N LEU A 221 10.29 0.27 4.40
CA LEU A 221 9.24 -0.68 4.00
C LEU A 221 8.85 -1.64 5.14
N MET A 222 9.83 -2.07 5.94
CA MET A 222 9.61 -2.88 7.15
C MET A 222 9.09 -2.07 8.35
N ALA A 223 8.96 -0.75 8.21
CA ALA A 223 8.55 0.17 9.27
C ALA A 223 9.33 -0.02 10.57
N ARG A 224 10.66 -0.08 10.48
CA ARG A 224 11.59 -0.17 11.63
C ARG A 224 12.55 1.03 11.66
N ASP A 225 13.41 1.10 12.67
CA ASP A 225 14.43 2.16 12.75
C ASP A 225 15.28 2.20 11.48
N LEU A 226 15.35 3.39 10.88
CA LEU A 226 16.01 3.64 9.61
C LEU A 226 17.54 3.45 9.69
N ASN A 227 18.12 3.57 10.87
CA ASN A 227 19.57 3.52 11.10
C ASN A 227 20.11 2.11 11.34
N ILE A 228 19.25 1.08 11.38
CA ILE A 228 19.68 -0.31 11.56
C ILE A 228 20.56 -0.73 10.38
N VAL A 229 21.79 -1.14 10.67
CA VAL A 229 22.74 -1.68 9.70
C VAL A 229 22.72 -3.20 9.74
N PHE A 230 22.59 -3.83 8.59
CA PHE A 230 22.51 -5.27 8.43
C PHE A 230 23.12 -5.70 7.08
N ALA A 231 23.42 -6.99 6.97
CA ALA A 231 23.79 -7.64 5.71
C ALA A 231 22.64 -8.53 5.25
N VAL A 232 22.57 -8.81 3.95
CA VAL A 232 21.61 -9.75 3.36
C VAL A 232 22.35 -10.94 2.78
N ASN A 233 21.65 -12.08 2.72
CA ASN A 233 22.19 -13.28 2.10
C ASN A 233 22.28 -13.11 0.57
N GLU A 234 23.42 -13.48 0.00
CA GLU A 234 23.78 -13.24 -1.41
C GLU A 234 23.19 -14.26 -2.39
N ARG A 235 22.49 -15.29 -1.92
CA ARG A 235 21.91 -16.33 -2.79
C ARG A 235 20.60 -15.88 -3.43
N LEU A 236 20.68 -15.56 -4.72
CA LEU A 236 19.55 -15.37 -5.62
C LEU A 236 19.19 -16.72 -6.26
N ASN A 237 18.02 -17.27 -5.91
CA ASN A 237 17.45 -18.44 -6.58
C ASN A 237 16.30 -17.98 -7.48
N ILE A 238 16.40 -18.24 -8.78
CA ILE A 238 15.38 -17.89 -9.77
C ILE A 238 14.69 -19.19 -10.15
N GLU A 239 13.36 -19.19 -10.04
CA GLU A 239 12.56 -20.32 -10.54
C GLU A 239 12.49 -20.22 -12.06
N ASN A 240 12.70 -21.34 -12.76
CA ASN A 240 12.79 -21.40 -14.23
C ASN A 240 11.63 -22.18 -14.88
N ASP A 241 10.62 -22.59 -14.11
CA ASP A 241 9.56 -23.53 -14.54
C ASP A 241 8.15 -22.92 -14.58
N LEU A 242 8.04 -21.60 -14.54
CA LEU A 242 6.75 -20.89 -14.61
C LEU A 242 6.10 -21.06 -16.00
N LYS A 243 4.90 -21.64 -16.04
CA LYS A 243 4.11 -21.82 -17.26
C LYS A 243 3.01 -20.77 -17.36
N LEU A 244 2.90 -20.13 -18.53
CA LEU A 244 1.89 -19.10 -18.79
C LEU A 244 0.46 -19.58 -18.54
N ALA A 245 0.11 -20.79 -19.01
CA ALA A 245 -1.25 -21.33 -18.86
C ALA A 245 -1.67 -21.51 -17.38
N ASP A 246 -0.73 -21.93 -16.52
CA ASP A 246 -1.00 -22.11 -15.09
C ASP A 246 -1.16 -20.75 -14.38
N LEU A 247 -0.40 -19.74 -14.82
CA LEU A 247 -0.49 -18.36 -14.33
C LEU A 247 -1.81 -17.69 -14.74
N GLU A 248 -2.30 -17.92 -15.97
CA GLU A 248 -3.59 -17.41 -16.44
C GLU A 248 -4.76 -17.96 -15.62
N LEU A 249 -4.78 -19.27 -15.38
CA LEU A 249 -5.81 -19.92 -14.55
C LEU A 249 -5.79 -19.40 -13.11
N SER A 250 -4.59 -19.18 -12.56
CA SER A 250 -4.42 -18.64 -11.22
C SER A 250 -4.87 -17.18 -11.15
N MET A 251 -4.52 -16.37 -12.15
CA MET A 251 -4.92 -14.97 -12.27
C MET A 251 -6.44 -14.80 -12.25
N GLU A 252 -7.17 -15.57 -13.05
CA GLU A 252 -8.64 -15.45 -13.11
C GLU A 252 -9.32 -15.74 -11.76
N ARG A 253 -8.70 -16.57 -10.92
CA ARG A 253 -9.24 -16.97 -9.61
C ARG A 253 -8.77 -16.09 -8.47
N LEU A 254 -7.50 -15.72 -8.46
CA LEU A 254 -6.81 -15.16 -7.29
C LEU A 254 -6.52 -13.67 -7.41
N ASN A 255 -6.46 -13.10 -8.62
CA ASN A 255 -6.07 -11.70 -8.81
C ASN A 255 -7.04 -10.73 -8.10
N PRO A 256 -6.56 -9.94 -7.10
CA PRO A 256 -7.44 -9.04 -6.35
C PRO A 256 -8.05 -7.91 -7.18
N THR A 257 -7.36 -7.42 -8.22
CA THR A 257 -7.88 -6.34 -9.08
C THR A 257 -9.10 -6.81 -9.89
N LEU A 258 -9.07 -8.04 -10.41
CA LEU A 258 -10.20 -8.64 -11.10
C LEU A 258 -11.36 -8.94 -10.13
N GLN A 259 -11.05 -9.44 -8.93
CA GLN A 259 -12.06 -9.65 -7.88
C GLN A 259 -12.76 -8.33 -7.50
N ASN A 260 -12.02 -7.22 -7.39
CA ASN A 260 -12.57 -5.90 -7.14
C ASN A 260 -13.49 -5.42 -8.26
N ALA A 261 -13.11 -5.61 -9.52
CA ALA A 261 -13.97 -5.27 -10.66
C ALA A 261 -15.29 -6.07 -10.64
N LEU A 262 -15.24 -7.37 -10.30
CA LEU A 262 -16.43 -8.20 -10.12
C LEU A 262 -17.33 -7.71 -8.97
N ILE A 263 -16.74 -7.30 -7.84
CA ILE A 263 -17.48 -6.77 -6.70
C ILE A 263 -18.13 -5.42 -7.06
N ASN A 264 -17.43 -4.55 -7.79
CA ASN A 264 -17.98 -3.27 -8.28
C ASN A 264 -19.22 -3.47 -9.16
N LYS A 265 -19.20 -4.47 -10.05
CA LYS A 265 -20.39 -4.86 -10.85
C LYS A 265 -21.56 -5.27 -9.97
N LYS A 266 -21.32 -6.04 -8.89
CA LYS A 266 -22.36 -6.43 -7.92
C LYS A 266 -22.91 -5.23 -7.15
N ILE A 267 -22.05 -4.31 -6.71
CA ILE A 267 -22.44 -3.07 -6.04
C ILE A 267 -23.32 -2.21 -6.94
N ALA A 268 -23.00 -2.11 -8.23
CA ALA A 268 -23.82 -1.39 -9.21
C ALA A 268 -25.18 -2.07 -9.41
N ALA A 269 -25.23 -3.41 -9.48
CA ALA A 269 -26.48 -4.16 -9.59
C ALA A 269 -27.38 -3.98 -8.36
N LEU A 270 -26.79 -3.96 -7.16
CA LEU A 270 -27.51 -3.69 -5.91
C LEU A 270 -28.00 -2.24 -5.84
N SER A 271 -27.22 -1.28 -6.34
CA SER A 271 -27.63 0.13 -6.44
C SER A 271 -28.81 0.31 -7.41
N LEU A 272 -28.84 -0.42 -8.53
CA LEU A 272 -30.01 -0.48 -9.41
C LEU A 272 -31.23 -1.07 -8.69
N LYS A 273 -31.05 -2.09 -7.84
CA LYS A 273 -32.13 -2.67 -7.04
C LYS A 273 -32.68 -1.66 -6.01
N GLN A 274 -31.81 -0.87 -5.37
CA GLN A 274 -32.22 0.23 -4.48
C GLN A 274 -33.08 1.25 -5.24
N ILE A 275 -32.62 1.71 -6.40
CA ILE A 275 -33.36 2.69 -7.21
C ILE A 275 -34.71 2.14 -7.66
N LYS A 276 -34.80 0.88 -8.08
CA LYS A 276 -36.08 0.23 -8.41
C LYS A 276 -37.01 0.11 -7.19
N GLY A 277 -36.44 -0.05 -5.99
CA GLY A 277 -37.18 -0.10 -4.73
C GLY A 277 -38.00 1.16 -4.44
N GLN A 278 -37.56 2.32 -4.94
CA GLN A 278 -38.25 3.61 -4.78
C GLN A 278 -39.64 3.68 -5.44
N ARG A 279 -40.02 2.67 -6.25
CA ARG A 279 -41.38 2.53 -6.80
C ARG A 279 -42.40 2.05 -5.78
N TYR A 280 -41.95 1.37 -4.74
CA TYR A 280 -42.83 0.81 -3.72
C TYR A 280 -43.08 1.84 -2.62
N PRO A 281 -44.21 1.70 -1.88
CA PRO A 281 -44.47 2.55 -0.73
C PRO A 281 -43.40 2.34 0.36
N THR A 282 -43.06 3.41 1.05
CA THR A 282 -42.32 3.36 2.32
C THR A 282 -43.33 3.38 3.45
N VAL A 283 -43.31 2.39 4.33
CA VAL A 283 -44.16 2.29 5.51
C VAL A 283 -43.30 2.48 6.75
N ALA A 284 -43.67 3.45 7.58
CA ALA A 284 -43.00 3.78 8.82
C ALA A 284 -43.98 3.76 9.99
N VAL A 285 -43.46 3.36 11.15
CA VAL A 285 -44.10 3.49 12.45
C VAL A 285 -43.47 4.70 13.14
N ASN A 286 -44.31 5.64 13.55
CA ASN A 286 -43.91 6.80 14.32
C ASN A 286 -44.58 6.70 15.68
N SER A 287 -43.83 6.81 16.77
CA SER A 287 -44.41 6.90 18.11
C SER A 287 -43.56 7.82 18.96
N GLY A 288 -44.16 8.59 19.86
CA GLY A 288 -43.40 9.46 20.72
C GLY A 288 -44.18 9.85 21.96
N TYR A 289 -43.47 10.38 22.94
CA TYR A 289 -44.08 10.98 24.11
C TYR A 289 -43.51 12.38 24.26
N GLU A 290 -44.36 13.40 24.10
CA GLU A 290 -43.96 14.79 24.15
C GLU A 290 -44.69 15.53 25.25
N PHE A 291 -43.94 16.35 25.98
CA PHE A 291 -44.44 17.38 26.87
C PHE A 291 -44.27 18.73 26.17
N SER A 292 -45.35 19.47 26.00
CA SER A 292 -45.33 20.82 25.44
C SER A 292 -45.98 21.80 26.41
N ARG A 293 -45.33 22.94 26.58
CA ARG A 293 -45.82 24.06 27.37
C ARG A 293 -45.54 25.33 26.62
N SER A 294 -46.58 26.04 26.24
CA SER A 294 -46.43 27.35 25.63
C SER A 294 -47.23 28.40 26.39
N THR A 295 -46.75 29.63 26.36
CA THR A 295 -47.51 30.79 26.82
C THR A 295 -47.64 31.77 25.68
N SER A 296 -48.87 32.14 25.34
CA SER A 296 -49.18 33.10 24.29
C SER A 296 -50.09 34.18 24.87
N PRO A 297 -49.53 35.29 25.39
CA PRO A 297 -50.33 36.27 26.14
C PRO A 297 -51.45 36.95 25.34
N THR A 298 -51.33 36.95 24.01
CA THR A 298 -52.36 37.43 23.08
C THR A 298 -53.30 36.32 22.60
N GLY A 299 -52.95 35.05 22.73
CA GLY A 299 -53.81 33.95 22.29
C GLY A 299 -55.08 33.79 23.15
N PHE A 300 -56.13 33.17 22.58
CA PHE A 300 -57.33 32.77 23.34
C PHE A 300 -56.97 31.83 24.51
N ASN A 301 -55.98 30.96 24.30
CA ASN A 301 -55.35 30.14 25.33
C ASN A 301 -54.01 30.77 25.76
N GLN A 302 -54.02 31.53 26.87
CA GLN A 302 -52.82 32.22 27.35
C GLN A 302 -51.70 31.28 27.83
N LYS A 303 -52.08 30.07 28.26
CA LYS A 303 -51.18 28.99 28.64
C LYS A 303 -51.69 27.69 28.02
N PHE A 304 -50.81 27.00 27.32
CA PHE A 304 -51.05 25.67 26.82
C PHE A 304 -50.10 24.71 27.53
N ARG A 305 -50.62 23.56 27.94
CA ARG A 305 -49.86 22.44 28.48
C ARG A 305 -50.46 21.18 27.90
N ALA A 306 -49.64 20.38 27.25
CA ALA A 306 -50.03 19.06 26.80
C ALA A 306 -48.90 18.08 27.10
N ASN A 307 -49.27 16.87 27.47
CA ASN A 307 -48.38 15.74 27.59
C ASN A 307 -49.13 14.52 27.08
N GLY A 308 -48.53 13.76 26.17
CA GLY A 308 -49.24 12.64 25.58
C GLY A 308 -48.35 11.73 24.75
N LEU A 309 -48.78 10.48 24.67
CA LEU A 309 -48.28 9.49 23.74
C LEU A 309 -48.90 9.78 22.36
N THR A 310 -48.05 9.93 21.36
CA THR A 310 -48.41 9.91 19.95
C THR A 310 -47.97 8.58 19.35
N TYR A 311 -48.80 8.04 18.45
CA TYR A 311 -48.47 6.86 17.68
C TYR A 311 -49.18 6.95 16.34
N GLY A 312 -48.56 6.43 15.29
CA GLY A 312 -49.08 6.49 13.94
C GLY A 312 -48.32 5.55 13.01
N LEU A 313 -49.01 5.15 11.95
CA LEU A 313 -48.42 4.43 10.83
C LEU A 313 -48.52 5.33 9.60
N THR A 314 -47.38 5.61 8.98
CA THR A 314 -47.28 6.48 7.81
C THR A 314 -46.88 5.64 6.61
N ALA A 315 -47.69 5.65 5.55
CA ALA A 315 -47.33 5.07 4.26
C ALA A 315 -47.17 6.19 3.24
N ASN A 316 -45.98 6.31 2.64
CA ASN A 316 -45.69 7.30 1.61
C ASN A 316 -45.34 6.60 0.29
N ILE A 317 -45.97 7.02 -0.81
CA ILE A 317 -45.68 6.50 -2.15
C ILE A 317 -45.63 7.66 -3.14
N ASN A 318 -44.56 7.71 -3.92
CA ASN A 318 -44.42 8.69 -5.00
C ASN A 318 -45.26 8.24 -6.21
N ILE A 319 -46.46 8.82 -6.35
CA ILE A 319 -47.36 8.51 -7.48
C ILE A 319 -46.82 9.12 -8.78
N PHE A 320 -46.39 10.38 -8.74
CA PHE A 320 -45.80 11.08 -9.87
C PHE A 320 -44.77 12.11 -9.41
N ASN A 321 -43.54 12.01 -9.90
CA ASN A 321 -42.43 12.92 -9.58
C ASN A 321 -41.75 13.48 -10.84
N GLY A 322 -42.52 13.77 -11.90
CA GLY A 322 -41.95 14.31 -13.15
C GLY A 322 -41.06 13.32 -13.91
N PHE A 323 -41.40 12.03 -13.88
CA PHE A 323 -40.64 10.92 -14.49
C PHE A 323 -39.22 10.69 -13.93
N LEU A 324 -38.83 11.34 -12.83
CA LEU A 324 -37.51 11.16 -12.21
C LEU A 324 -37.21 9.69 -11.88
N GLN A 325 -38.19 8.94 -11.41
CA GLN A 325 -38.03 7.51 -11.14
C GLN A 325 -37.55 6.72 -12.37
N ARG A 326 -38.14 7.00 -13.55
CA ARG A 326 -37.78 6.34 -14.81
C ARG A 326 -36.37 6.75 -15.25
N GLN A 327 -36.01 8.03 -15.08
CA GLN A 327 -34.70 8.52 -15.47
C GLN A 327 -33.59 7.94 -14.57
N ASN A 328 -33.82 7.87 -13.26
CA ASN A 328 -32.87 7.29 -12.30
C ASN A 328 -32.61 5.81 -12.60
N GLU A 329 -33.64 5.04 -12.93
CA GLU A 329 -33.47 3.63 -13.32
C GLU A 329 -32.68 3.45 -14.62
N ARG A 330 -32.93 4.33 -15.62
CA ARG A 330 -32.16 4.33 -16.88
C ARG A 330 -30.70 4.66 -16.61
N ASN A 331 -30.42 5.70 -15.84
CA ASN A 331 -29.06 6.09 -15.47
C ASN A 331 -28.35 4.97 -14.70
N ALA A 332 -29.03 4.33 -13.74
CA ALA A 332 -28.47 3.22 -12.99
C ALA A 332 -28.21 1.97 -13.85
N LYS A 333 -29.04 1.71 -14.86
CA LYS A 333 -28.80 0.64 -15.84
C LYS A 333 -27.59 0.94 -16.72
N VAL A 334 -27.43 2.19 -17.17
CA VAL A 334 -26.24 2.63 -17.90
C VAL A 334 -24.99 2.51 -17.02
N GLN A 335 -25.09 2.86 -15.73
CA GLN A 335 -23.99 2.69 -14.78
C GLN A 335 -23.60 1.22 -14.59
N LEU A 336 -24.58 0.30 -14.51
CA LEU A 336 -24.31 -1.13 -14.46
C LEU A 336 -23.58 -1.61 -15.72
N ASN A 337 -24.05 -1.21 -16.90
CA ASN A 337 -23.37 -1.53 -18.17
C ASN A 337 -21.95 -0.95 -18.21
N SER A 338 -21.73 0.26 -17.68
CA SER A 338 -20.41 0.86 -17.56
C SER A 338 -19.49 0.05 -16.65
N THR A 339 -19.99 -0.49 -15.52
CA THR A 339 -19.20 -1.39 -14.67
C THR A 339 -18.92 -2.76 -15.31
N GLU A 340 -19.78 -3.23 -16.21
CA GLU A 340 -19.53 -4.43 -17.00
C GLU A 340 -18.42 -4.21 -18.03
N LEU A 341 -18.47 -3.12 -18.79
CA LEU A 341 -17.38 -2.73 -19.68
C LEU A 341 -16.06 -2.48 -18.91
N SER A 342 -16.15 -1.91 -17.71
CA SER A 342 -14.98 -1.73 -16.85
C SER A 342 -14.38 -3.06 -16.41
N LEU A 343 -15.20 -4.08 -16.14
CA LEU A 343 -14.73 -5.43 -15.81
C LEU A 343 -14.02 -6.06 -17.00
N ASP A 344 -14.61 -5.99 -18.20
CA ASP A 344 -14.01 -6.54 -19.41
C ASP A 344 -12.68 -5.85 -19.74
N LYS A 345 -12.64 -4.51 -19.59
CA LYS A 345 -11.41 -3.74 -19.71
C LYS A 345 -10.36 -4.18 -18.69
N THR A 346 -10.71 -4.28 -17.39
CA THR A 346 -9.76 -4.74 -16.36
C THR A 346 -9.25 -6.15 -16.66
N LYS A 347 -10.11 -7.06 -17.15
CA LYS A 347 -9.68 -8.39 -17.58
C LYS A 347 -8.65 -8.30 -18.70
N GLN A 348 -8.92 -7.50 -19.73
CA GLN A 348 -8.00 -7.30 -20.85
C GLN A 348 -6.67 -6.67 -20.40
N ASP A 349 -6.71 -5.64 -19.56
CA ASP A 349 -5.53 -4.93 -19.05
C ASP A 349 -4.65 -5.89 -18.23
N VAL A 350 -5.24 -6.71 -17.36
CA VAL A 350 -4.51 -7.71 -16.54
C VAL A 350 -3.93 -8.82 -17.41
N SER A 351 -4.68 -9.33 -18.40
CA SER A 351 -4.16 -10.32 -19.36
C SER A 351 -3.01 -9.76 -20.21
N ALA A 352 -3.11 -8.51 -20.66
CA ALA A 352 -2.04 -7.86 -21.41
C ALA A 352 -0.78 -7.67 -20.55
N LEU A 353 -0.96 -7.23 -19.30
CA LEU A 353 0.13 -7.08 -18.33
C LEU A 353 0.81 -8.43 -18.04
N LEU A 354 0.05 -9.51 -17.83
CA LEU A 354 0.59 -10.85 -17.61
C LEU A 354 1.45 -11.31 -18.80
N ASN A 355 0.91 -11.17 -20.02
CA ASN A 355 1.62 -11.56 -21.24
C ASN A 355 2.90 -10.75 -21.45
N ALA A 356 2.85 -9.43 -21.28
CA ALA A 356 4.03 -8.57 -21.39
C ALA A 356 5.11 -8.93 -20.36
N THR A 357 4.72 -9.13 -19.10
CA THR A 357 5.64 -9.54 -18.04
C THR A 357 6.23 -10.93 -18.30
N TYR A 358 5.46 -11.85 -18.87
CA TYR A 358 5.95 -13.20 -19.21
C TYR A 358 7.00 -13.15 -20.32
N GLN A 359 6.80 -12.33 -21.36
CA GLN A 359 7.80 -12.14 -22.40
C GLN A 359 9.09 -11.50 -21.85
N ASN A 360 8.96 -10.54 -20.93
CA ASN A 360 10.10 -9.94 -20.25
C ASN A 360 10.85 -10.96 -19.38
N TYR A 361 10.12 -11.82 -18.66
CA TYR A 361 10.71 -12.90 -17.86
C TYR A 361 11.49 -13.88 -18.73
N ALA A 362 10.91 -14.38 -19.82
CA ALA A 362 11.59 -15.27 -20.76
C ALA A 362 12.87 -14.62 -21.33
N THR A 363 12.77 -13.37 -21.78
CA THR A 363 13.92 -12.63 -22.31
C THR A 363 15.02 -12.44 -21.26
N ASN A 364 14.65 -12.14 -20.00
CA ASN A 364 15.62 -11.97 -18.92
C ASN A 364 16.32 -13.28 -18.52
N LEU A 365 15.65 -14.44 -18.67
CA LEU A 365 16.30 -15.74 -18.48
C LEU A 365 17.36 -16.00 -19.55
N ASP A 366 17.06 -15.75 -20.82
CA ASP A 366 18.02 -15.88 -21.92
C ASP A 366 19.21 -14.93 -21.73
N LEU A 367 18.95 -13.68 -21.34
CA LEU A 367 20.00 -12.69 -21.03
C LEU A 367 20.87 -13.13 -19.85
N LEU A 368 20.27 -13.71 -18.80
CA LEU A 368 21.01 -14.20 -17.65
C LEU A 368 21.97 -15.33 -18.04
N GLU A 369 21.55 -16.26 -18.91
CA GLU A 369 22.40 -17.32 -19.42
C GLU A 369 23.61 -16.77 -20.18
N VAL A 370 23.38 -15.82 -21.10
CA VAL A 370 24.44 -15.17 -21.88
C VAL A 370 25.40 -14.37 -20.99
N GLU A 371 24.89 -13.58 -20.05
CA GLU A 371 25.73 -12.74 -19.19
C GLU A 371 26.51 -13.54 -18.15
N THR A 372 26.02 -14.74 -17.77
CA THR A 372 26.78 -15.68 -16.94
C THR A 372 28.08 -16.08 -17.65
N GLY A 373 28.00 -16.47 -18.93
CA GLY A 373 29.17 -16.79 -19.74
C GLY A 373 30.10 -15.59 -19.96
N ASN A 374 29.54 -14.40 -20.20
CA ASN A 374 30.32 -13.18 -20.40
C ASN A 374 31.16 -12.80 -19.17
N VAL A 375 30.61 -12.94 -17.95
CA VAL A 375 31.35 -12.65 -16.72
C VAL A 375 32.53 -13.58 -16.55
N ASP A 376 32.35 -14.87 -16.80
CA ASP A 376 33.42 -15.85 -16.66
C ASP A 376 34.55 -15.60 -17.66
N LEU A 377 34.21 -15.29 -18.92
CA LEU A 377 35.19 -14.92 -19.93
C LEU A 377 35.90 -13.59 -19.58
N ALA A 378 35.17 -12.60 -19.10
CA ALA A 378 35.74 -11.30 -18.76
C ALA A 378 36.65 -11.36 -17.52
N LYS A 379 36.33 -12.21 -16.53
CA LYS A 379 37.21 -12.50 -15.38
C LYS A 379 38.50 -13.18 -15.82
N GLN A 380 38.40 -14.25 -16.61
CA GLN A 380 39.59 -14.94 -17.14
C GLN A 380 40.47 -14.00 -17.97
N ASN A 381 39.88 -13.17 -18.82
CA ASN A 381 40.61 -12.17 -19.58
C ASN A 381 41.32 -11.15 -18.68
N LEU A 382 40.66 -10.66 -17.64
CA LEU A 382 41.27 -9.76 -16.65
C LEU A 382 42.44 -10.43 -15.93
N ASP A 383 42.29 -11.68 -15.48
CA ASP A 383 43.32 -12.42 -14.75
C ASP A 383 44.57 -12.63 -15.61
N ILE A 384 44.39 -13.08 -16.87
CA ILE A 384 45.49 -13.28 -17.83
C ILE A 384 46.18 -11.93 -18.13
N THR A 385 45.39 -10.88 -18.35
CA THR A 385 45.90 -9.53 -18.65
C THR A 385 46.68 -8.97 -17.46
N PHE A 386 46.18 -9.18 -16.24
CA PHE A 386 46.84 -8.75 -15.02
C PHE A 386 48.19 -9.44 -14.82
N GLU A 387 48.28 -10.75 -15.04
CA GLU A 387 49.55 -11.49 -14.95
C GLU A 387 50.54 -11.04 -16.04
N LYS A 388 50.09 -10.86 -17.29
CA LYS A 388 50.94 -10.31 -18.36
C LYS A 388 51.45 -8.90 -18.03
N TYR A 389 50.63 -8.06 -17.38
CA TYR A 389 51.04 -6.72 -16.97
C TYR A 389 52.10 -6.75 -15.86
N ARG A 390 51.95 -7.66 -14.90
CA ARG A 390 52.95 -7.91 -13.84
C ARG A 390 54.30 -8.33 -14.43
N LEU A 391 54.28 -9.16 -15.47
CA LEU A 391 55.49 -9.56 -16.22
C LEU A 391 56.04 -8.45 -17.13
N GLY A 392 55.29 -7.36 -17.33
CA GLY A 392 55.69 -6.23 -18.17
C GLY A 392 55.49 -6.49 -19.67
N SER A 393 54.72 -7.50 -20.06
CA SER A 393 54.51 -7.91 -21.44
C SER A 393 53.35 -7.21 -22.16
N ILE A 394 52.60 -6.35 -21.45
CA ILE A 394 51.49 -5.56 -22.00
C ILE A 394 51.48 -4.14 -21.44
N SER A 395 50.76 -3.24 -22.11
CA SER A 395 50.65 -1.84 -21.71
C SER A 395 49.72 -1.62 -20.49
N PRO A 396 49.91 -0.53 -19.71
CA PRO A 396 48.96 -0.14 -18.65
C PRO A 396 47.54 0.13 -19.13
N LEU A 397 47.40 0.50 -20.42
CA LEU A 397 46.12 0.79 -21.06
C LEU A 397 45.32 -0.50 -21.32
N GLU A 398 45.96 -1.54 -21.88
CA GLU A 398 45.33 -2.84 -22.10
C GLU A 398 44.79 -3.45 -20.80
N LEU A 399 45.55 -3.35 -19.69
CA LEU A 399 45.06 -3.78 -18.39
C LEU A 399 43.84 -2.97 -17.92
N ARG A 400 43.85 -1.65 -18.14
CA ARG A 400 42.72 -0.79 -17.76
C ARG A 400 41.48 -1.12 -18.56
N GLU A 401 41.60 -1.40 -19.85
CA GLU A 401 40.49 -1.83 -20.70
C GLU A 401 39.93 -3.18 -20.24
N ALA A 402 40.78 -4.18 -19.98
CA ALA A 402 40.36 -5.47 -19.45
C ALA A 402 39.63 -5.34 -18.09
N GLN A 403 40.14 -4.48 -17.20
CA GLN A 403 39.51 -4.19 -15.90
C GLN A 403 38.12 -3.56 -16.08
N ARG A 404 37.98 -2.55 -16.94
CA ARG A 404 36.68 -1.92 -17.23
C ARG A 404 35.70 -2.90 -17.85
N ASN A 405 36.15 -3.75 -18.78
CA ASN A 405 35.32 -4.75 -19.43
C ASN A 405 34.81 -5.80 -18.42
N SER A 406 35.66 -6.25 -17.49
CA SER A 406 35.26 -7.17 -16.42
C SER A 406 34.23 -6.55 -15.47
N ILE A 407 34.44 -5.31 -15.03
CA ILE A 407 33.46 -4.61 -14.17
C ILE A 407 32.12 -4.43 -14.91
N ASN A 408 32.13 -4.01 -16.17
CA ASN A 408 30.91 -3.86 -16.97
C ASN A 408 30.19 -5.19 -17.22
N ALA A 409 30.91 -6.30 -17.39
CA ALA A 409 30.31 -7.63 -17.48
C ALA A 409 29.65 -8.02 -16.15
N ILE A 410 30.32 -7.79 -15.02
CA ILE A 410 29.74 -8.06 -13.69
C ILE A 410 28.47 -7.23 -13.47
N ILE A 411 28.47 -5.94 -13.80
CA ILE A 411 27.28 -5.08 -13.68
C ILE A 411 26.12 -5.65 -14.50
N ARG A 412 26.36 -6.00 -15.78
CA ARG A 412 25.33 -6.55 -16.67
C ARG A 412 24.75 -7.88 -16.16
N PHE A 413 25.60 -8.77 -15.67
CA PHE A 413 25.15 -10.03 -15.07
C PHE A 413 24.31 -9.80 -13.81
N LEU A 414 24.76 -8.92 -12.90
CA LEU A 414 24.03 -8.60 -11.68
C LEU A 414 22.68 -7.92 -11.98
N ASP A 415 22.62 -7.08 -13.02
CA ASP A 415 21.39 -6.49 -13.50
C ASP A 415 20.47 -7.53 -14.13
N ALA A 416 20.97 -8.41 -15.00
CA ALA A 416 20.18 -9.48 -15.61
C ALA A 416 19.59 -10.43 -14.53
N GLN A 417 20.40 -10.80 -13.53
CA GLN A 417 19.96 -11.64 -12.41
C GLN A 417 18.86 -10.96 -11.58
N TYR A 418 19.03 -9.67 -11.27
CA TYR A 418 18.03 -8.90 -10.55
C TYR A 418 16.74 -8.73 -11.37
N GLN A 419 16.83 -8.42 -12.67
CA GLN A 419 15.67 -8.25 -13.53
C GLN A 419 14.90 -9.55 -13.73
N ALA A 420 15.59 -10.68 -13.93
CA ALA A 420 14.97 -12.00 -13.99
C ALA A 420 14.15 -12.27 -12.72
N LYS A 421 14.75 -12.03 -11.55
CA LYS A 421 14.06 -12.22 -10.26
C LYS A 421 12.87 -11.28 -10.08
N LEU A 422 13.01 -10.01 -10.46
CA LEU A 422 11.93 -9.03 -10.40
C LEU A 422 10.76 -9.41 -11.30
N THR A 423 11.03 -9.86 -12.53
CA THR A 423 9.97 -10.32 -13.43
C THR A 423 9.27 -11.61 -12.94
N GLU A 424 10.01 -12.53 -12.29
CA GLU A 424 9.42 -13.69 -11.61
C GLU A 424 8.43 -13.26 -10.51
N ILE A 425 8.84 -12.31 -9.66
CA ILE A 425 8.00 -11.77 -8.57
C ILE A 425 6.75 -11.10 -9.14
N ASN A 426 6.90 -10.27 -10.17
CA ASN A 426 5.79 -9.59 -10.82
C ASN A 426 4.79 -10.58 -11.44
N LEU A 427 5.25 -11.69 -12.02
CA LEU A 427 4.36 -12.75 -12.53
C LEU A 427 3.56 -13.40 -11.41
N LYS A 428 4.21 -13.71 -10.28
CA LYS A 428 3.56 -14.26 -9.09
C LYS A 428 2.55 -13.28 -8.48
N GLU A 429 2.87 -11.99 -8.47
CA GLU A 429 1.97 -10.91 -8.06
C GLU A 429 0.75 -10.84 -8.98
N ILE A 430 0.93 -10.72 -10.30
CA ILE A 430 -0.18 -10.62 -11.26
C ILE A 430 -1.08 -11.88 -11.21
N SER A 431 -0.49 -13.05 -11.05
CA SER A 431 -1.25 -14.31 -10.92
C SER A 431 -1.90 -14.51 -9.56
N GLY A 432 -1.57 -13.67 -8.57
CA GLY A 432 -2.06 -13.79 -7.19
C GLY A 432 -1.52 -15.01 -6.44
N THR A 433 -0.43 -15.61 -6.93
CA THR A 433 0.22 -16.80 -6.35
C THR A 433 1.43 -16.46 -5.50
N LEU A 434 1.83 -15.18 -5.41
CA LEU A 434 2.93 -14.73 -4.56
C LEU A 434 2.64 -15.13 -3.11
N ASN A 435 3.27 -16.23 -2.70
CA ASN A 435 3.02 -16.82 -1.40
C ASN A 435 3.80 -16.04 -0.36
N VAL A 436 3.10 -15.71 0.73
CA VAL A 436 3.60 -14.88 1.83
C VAL A 436 4.28 -15.76 2.90
N GLN A 437 4.52 -17.04 2.60
CA GLN A 437 5.00 -18.07 3.52
C GLN A 437 6.39 -18.56 3.15
#